data_AF-A0A258F5K7-F1
#
_entry.id   AF-A0A258F5K7-F1
#
_cell.length_a   1.000
_cell.length_b   1.000
_cell.length_c   1.000
_cell.angle_alpha   90.00
_cell.angle_beta   90.00
_cell.angle_gamma   90.00
#
_symmetry.space_group_name_H-M   'P 1'
#
loop_
_entity.id
_entity.type
_entity.pdbx_description
1 polymer ?
#
loop_
_entity_poly.entity_id
_entity_poly.type
_entity_poly.pdbx_seq_one_letter_code
_entity_poly.pdbx_strand_id
1 'polypeptide(L)'
;MRYWLMKSEPSDVSIDDLAGFPNQSVAWYGIRNYQARNFMRDQMQVGDKVLFYHSSCAEPGIAGLAEVSVLAYPDAFQFEPGHKYFDPKSTPENPRWVNVDVKLVKKTRLMPLS
;
A
#
# COMPACT_ATOMS: atom_id res chain seq x y z
N MET A 1 -1.90 2.39 18.56
CA MET A 1 -0.79 2.05 17.65
C MET A 1 -0.86 0.56 17.36
N ARG A 2 -1.17 0.21 16.10
CA ARG A 2 -1.21 -1.15 15.56
C ARG A 2 -0.03 -1.37 14.61
N TYR A 3 0.18 -2.63 14.25
CA TYR A 3 1.22 -3.06 13.31
C TYR A 3 0.57 -3.80 12.15
N TRP A 4 1.08 -3.54 10.95
CA TRP A 4 0.55 -4.07 9.70
C TRP A 4 1.67 -4.68 8.86
N LEU A 5 1.33 -5.65 8.03
CA LEU A 5 2.20 -6.14 6.96
C LEU A 5 1.52 -5.84 5.64
N MET A 6 2.18 -5.08 4.78
CA MET A 6 1.63 -4.65 3.50
C MET A 6 2.55 -5.14 2.39
N LYS A 7 1.96 -5.83 1.41
CA LYS A 7 2.68 -6.49 0.33
C LYS A 7 2.71 -5.61 -0.90
N SER A 8 3.88 -5.49 -1.51
CA SER A 8 4.10 -4.83 -2.79
C SER A 8 5.02 -5.69 -3.65
N GLU A 9 4.76 -5.76 -4.94
CA GLU A 9 5.69 -6.39 -5.89
C GLU A 9 6.83 -5.40 -6.18
N PRO A 10 8.11 -5.77 -6.05
CA PRO A 10 9.22 -4.86 -6.31
C PRO A 10 9.25 -4.29 -7.73
N SER A 11 8.62 -4.97 -8.69
CA SER A 11 8.45 -4.50 -10.07
C SER A 11 7.37 -3.43 -10.24
N ASP A 12 6.50 -3.24 -9.24
CA ASP A 12 5.46 -2.20 -9.22
C ASP A 12 5.93 -1.04 -8.31
N VAL A 13 6.11 -1.33 -7.02
CA VAL A 13 6.71 -0.40 -6.06
C VAL A 13 7.63 -1.16 -5.11
N SER A 14 8.94 -1.01 -5.28
CA SER A 14 9.93 -1.50 -4.31
C SER A 14 10.10 -0.53 -3.14
N ILE A 15 10.88 -0.95 -2.13
CA ILE A 15 11.22 -0.07 -1.00
C ILE A 15 12.18 1.04 -1.44
N ASP A 16 12.96 0.78 -2.49
CA ASP A 16 13.87 1.73 -3.11
C ASP A 16 13.09 2.81 -3.88
N ASP A 17 12.05 2.42 -4.61
CA ASP A 17 11.14 3.36 -5.28
C ASP A 17 10.46 4.27 -4.25
N LEU A 18 9.91 3.69 -3.16
CA LEU A 18 9.33 4.47 -2.07
C LEU A 18 10.35 5.47 -1.47
N ALA A 19 11.62 5.08 -1.33
CA ALA A 19 12.66 5.97 -0.82
C ALA A 19 12.99 7.13 -1.77
N GLY A 20 12.80 6.93 -3.07
CA GLY A 20 13.00 7.94 -4.12
C GLY A 20 11.78 8.82 -4.41
N PHE A 21 10.58 8.42 -3.99
CA PHE A 21 9.36 9.20 -4.22
C PHE A 21 9.36 10.54 -3.46
N PRO A 22 8.62 11.56 -3.97
CA PRO A 22 8.39 12.80 -3.25
C PRO A 22 7.85 12.53 -1.84
N ASN A 23 8.44 13.19 -0.84
CA ASN A 23 8.14 13.00 0.59
C ASN A 23 8.31 11.55 1.10
N GLN A 24 8.91 10.67 0.30
CA GLN A 24 9.07 9.24 0.57
C GLN A 24 7.74 8.56 0.91
N SER A 25 6.67 8.98 0.22
CA SER A 25 5.29 8.57 0.48
C SER A 25 4.66 8.00 -0.78
N VAL A 26 3.79 7.00 -0.61
CA VAL A 26 3.03 6.40 -1.71
C VAL A 26 1.59 6.12 -1.28
N ALA A 27 0.65 6.41 -2.18
CA ALA A 27 -0.70 5.89 -2.08
C ALA A 27 -0.66 4.36 -2.19
N TRP A 28 -1.18 3.63 -1.20
CA TRP A 28 -1.19 2.17 -1.22
C TRP A 28 -2.31 1.61 -2.12
N TYR A 29 -2.26 2.00 -3.39
CA TYR A 29 -3.30 1.78 -4.39
C TYR A 29 -3.44 0.30 -4.79
N GLY A 30 -4.46 0.00 -5.60
CA GLY A 30 -4.61 -1.30 -6.26
C GLY A 30 -5.16 -2.41 -5.36
N ILE A 31 -5.57 -2.10 -4.12
CA ILE A 31 -6.22 -3.07 -3.25
C ILE A 31 -7.62 -3.39 -3.79
N ARG A 32 -7.81 -4.63 -4.25
CA ARG A 32 -9.09 -5.18 -4.76
C ARG A 32 -9.61 -6.35 -3.93
N ASN A 33 -9.14 -6.47 -2.68
CA ASN A 33 -9.62 -7.43 -1.71
C ASN A 33 -10.45 -6.72 -0.62
N TYR A 34 -11.67 -7.20 -0.39
CA TYR A 34 -12.61 -6.58 0.57
C TYR A 34 -12.11 -6.57 2.01
N GLN A 35 -11.43 -7.63 2.46
CA GLN A 35 -10.90 -7.70 3.82
C GLN A 35 -9.74 -6.73 4.01
N ALA A 36 -8.79 -6.71 3.08
CA ALA A 36 -7.66 -5.76 3.10
C ALA A 36 -8.14 -4.31 3.05
N ARG A 37 -9.13 -4.02 2.19
CA ARG A 37 -9.80 -2.72 2.15
C ARG A 37 -10.40 -2.35 3.51
N ASN A 38 -11.12 -3.27 4.15
CA ASN A 38 -11.74 -3.01 5.45
C ASN A 38 -10.68 -2.80 6.56
N PHE A 39 -9.53 -3.48 6.52
CA PHE A 39 -8.43 -3.16 7.44
C PHE A 39 -7.94 -1.72 7.31
N MET A 40 -7.71 -1.26 6.07
CA MET A 40 -7.30 0.13 5.82
C MET A 40 -8.37 1.14 6.24
N ARG A 41 -9.63 0.90 5.87
CA ARG A 41 -10.74 1.81 6.13
C ARG A 41 -11.11 1.91 7.60
N ASP A 42 -11.22 0.76 8.27
CA ASP A 42 -11.90 0.67 9.57
C ASP A 42 -10.92 0.61 10.74
N GLN A 43 -9.66 0.23 10.51
CA GLN A 43 -8.73 -0.10 11.59
C GLN A 43 -7.39 0.63 11.57
N MET A 44 -6.86 0.99 10.38
CA MET A 44 -5.61 1.74 10.29
C MET A 44 -5.77 3.16 10.83
N GLN A 45 -4.74 3.63 11.52
CA GLN A 45 -4.64 5.01 12.02
C GLN A 45 -3.30 5.62 11.59
N VAL A 46 -3.25 6.94 11.46
CA VAL A 46 -1.98 7.65 11.20
C VAL A 46 -0.97 7.33 12.30
N GLY A 47 0.27 7.02 11.88
CA GLY A 47 1.36 6.61 12.77
C GLY A 47 1.40 5.11 13.08
N ASP A 48 0.40 4.31 12.67
CA ASP A 48 0.51 2.86 12.71
C ASP A 48 1.69 2.38 11.85
N LYS A 49 2.39 1.34 12.31
CA LYS A 49 3.63 0.88 11.67
C LYS A 49 3.36 -0.22 10.66
N VAL A 50 4.14 -0.20 9.58
CA VAL A 50 4.00 -1.10 8.42
C VAL A 50 5.31 -1.82 8.17
N LEU A 51 5.25 -3.15 8.12
CA LEU A 51 6.28 -3.98 7.50
C LEU A 51 6.07 -3.95 5.98
N PHE A 52 6.99 -3.33 5.25
CA PHE A 52 6.95 -3.28 3.79
C PHE A 52 7.50 -4.59 3.25
N TYR A 53 6.62 -5.43 2.71
CA TYR A 53 6.92 -6.78 2.28
C TYR A 53 7.00 -6.85 0.76
N HIS A 54 8.14 -7.32 0.23
CA HIS A 54 8.33 -7.64 -1.17
C HIS A 54 7.73 -9.02 -1.47
N SER A 55 6.71 -9.05 -2.34
CA SER A 55 6.04 -10.28 -2.78
C SER A 55 6.23 -10.55 -4.28
N SER A 56 5.89 -11.75 -4.72
CA SER A 56 5.90 -12.16 -6.14
C SER A 56 7.24 -11.90 -6.85
N CYS A 57 8.36 -12.03 -6.14
CA CYS A 57 9.72 -11.80 -6.64
C CYS A 57 10.65 -12.95 -6.26
N ALA A 58 11.89 -12.92 -6.80
CA ALA A 58 12.90 -13.95 -6.55
C ALA A 58 13.33 -14.04 -5.07
N GLU A 59 13.38 -12.89 -4.38
CA GLU A 59 13.80 -12.80 -2.97
C GLU A 59 12.68 -12.15 -2.12
N PRO A 60 11.60 -12.90 -1.80
CA PRO A 60 10.48 -12.35 -1.04
C PRO A 60 10.83 -12.17 0.43
N GLY A 61 10.35 -11.09 1.04
CA GLY A 61 10.66 -10.78 2.43
C GLY A 61 10.34 -9.35 2.85
N ILE A 62 10.65 -9.00 4.10
CA ILE A 62 10.49 -7.64 4.61
C ILE A 62 11.72 -6.82 4.20
N ALA A 63 11.49 -5.79 3.39
CA ALA A 63 12.55 -4.95 2.84
C ALA A 63 12.73 -3.62 3.61
N GLY A 64 11.75 -3.25 4.44
CA GLY A 64 11.83 -2.04 5.25
C GLY A 64 10.64 -1.81 6.16
N LEU A 65 10.67 -0.67 6.84
CA LEU A 65 9.59 -0.16 7.69
C LEU A 65 8.99 1.10 7.08
N ALA A 66 7.67 1.18 7.15
CA ALA A 66 6.89 2.35 6.81
C ALA A 66 5.91 2.68 7.95
N GLU A 67 5.17 3.77 7.80
CA GLU A 67 4.05 4.11 8.67
C GLU A 67 2.89 4.67 7.86
N VAL A 68 1.67 4.51 8.35
CA VAL A 68 0.48 5.13 7.76
C VAL A 68 0.59 6.64 7.94
N SER A 69 0.62 7.39 6.84
CA SER A 69 0.75 8.85 6.83
C SER A 69 -0.57 9.57 6.52
N VAL A 70 -1.48 8.94 5.79
CA VAL A 70 -2.82 9.45 5.47
C VAL A 70 -3.85 8.34 5.67
N LEU A 71 -4.99 8.67 6.29
CA LEU A 71 -6.11 7.73 6.49
C LEU A 71 -6.77 7.34 5.17
N ALA A 72 -7.62 6.32 5.20
CA ALA A 72 -8.22 5.77 3.99
C ALA A 72 -9.02 6.82 3.18
N TYR A 73 -8.74 6.91 1.88
CA TYR A 73 -9.45 7.72 0.91
C TYR A 73 -9.63 6.93 -0.40
N PRO A 74 -10.51 7.36 -1.32
CA PRO A 74 -10.78 6.64 -2.56
C PRO A 74 -9.52 6.43 -3.43
N ASP A 75 -9.31 5.19 -3.87
CA ASP A 75 -8.24 4.85 -4.81
C ASP A 75 -8.55 5.45 -6.20
N ALA A 76 -7.76 6.42 -6.65
CA ALA A 76 -8.02 7.15 -7.90
C ALA A 76 -8.07 6.21 -9.13
N PHE A 77 -7.25 5.15 -9.15
CA PHE A 77 -7.15 4.24 -10.28
C PHE A 77 -8.40 3.39 -10.50
N GLN A 78 -9.32 3.34 -9.53
CA GLN A 78 -10.58 2.64 -9.71
C GLN A 78 -11.50 3.34 -10.73
N PHE A 79 -11.26 4.63 -11.02
CA PHE A 79 -12.08 5.44 -11.94
C PHE A 79 -11.49 5.62 -13.33
N GLU A 80 -10.25 5.16 -13.57
CA GLU A 80 -9.52 5.39 -14.83
C GLU A 80 -9.75 4.26 -15.84
N PRO A 81 -10.53 4.46 -16.92
CA PRO A 81 -10.78 3.41 -17.90
C PRO A 81 -9.47 2.95 -18.56
N GLY A 82 -9.27 1.63 -18.65
CA GLY A 82 -8.06 1.03 -19.22
C GLY A 82 -6.91 0.85 -18.22
N HIS A 83 -7.00 1.41 -17.02
CA HIS A 83 -6.04 1.12 -15.95
C HIS A 83 -6.24 -0.30 -15.41
N LYS A 84 -5.14 -0.97 -14.99
CA LYS A 84 -5.15 -2.33 -14.42
C LYS A 84 -6.15 -2.50 -13.27
N TYR A 85 -6.34 -1.44 -12.49
CA TYR A 85 -7.19 -1.44 -11.30
C TYR A 85 -8.56 -0.75 -11.49
N PHE A 86 -8.95 -0.46 -12.73
CA PHE A 86 -10.27 0.11 -13.05
C PHE A 86 -11.40 -0.79 -12.54
N ASP A 87 -12.45 -0.19 -11.96
CA ASP A 87 -13.68 -0.90 -11.58
C ASP A 87 -14.90 -0.18 -12.16
N PRO A 88 -15.54 -0.72 -13.23
CA PRO A 88 -16.66 -0.05 -13.89
C PRO A 88 -17.91 0.10 -13.02
N LYS A 89 -17.95 -0.56 -11.86
CA LYS A 89 -19.05 -0.45 -10.88
C LYS A 89 -18.72 0.51 -9.74
N SER A 90 -17.55 1.14 -9.74
CA SER A 90 -17.16 2.16 -8.76
C SER A 90 -17.35 3.54 -9.35
N THR A 91 -18.02 4.43 -8.64
CA THR A 91 -18.22 5.82 -9.05
C THR A 91 -17.62 6.78 -8.03
N PRO A 92 -17.28 8.02 -8.41
CA PRO A 92 -16.77 9.01 -7.46
C PRO A 92 -17.68 9.25 -6.26
N GLU A 93 -19.00 9.11 -6.43
CA GLU A 93 -20.01 9.27 -5.39
C GLU A 93 -20.11 8.04 -4.46
N ASN A 94 -19.75 6.85 -4.97
CA ASN A 94 -19.77 5.60 -4.22
C ASN A 94 -18.50 4.75 -4.49
N PRO A 95 -17.33 5.21 -4.00
CA PRO A 95 -16.06 4.52 -4.20
C PRO A 95 -16.07 3.16 -3.51
N ARG A 96 -15.82 2.09 -4.27
CA ARG A 96 -15.73 0.73 -3.74
C ARG A 96 -14.39 0.43 -3.08
N TRP A 97 -13.33 1.07 -3.55
CA TRP A 97 -11.96 0.84 -3.13
C TRP A 97 -11.35 2.08 -2.50
N VAL A 98 -10.58 1.85 -1.45
CA VAL A 98 -9.87 2.91 -0.73
C VAL A 98 -8.43 2.45 -0.49
N ASN A 99 -7.53 3.40 -0.35
CA ASN A 99 -6.16 3.19 0.10
C ASN A 99 -5.81 4.21 1.19
N VAL A 100 -4.79 3.89 1.96
CA VAL A 100 -4.07 4.84 2.81
C VAL A 100 -2.84 5.36 2.05
N ASP A 101 -2.18 6.38 2.58
CA ASP A 101 -0.77 6.61 2.24
C ASP A 101 0.13 5.96 3.27
N VAL A 102 1.27 5.45 2.81
CA VAL A 102 2.36 5.07 3.71
C VAL A 102 3.61 5.86 3.37
N LYS A 103 4.34 6.23 4.42
CA LYS A 103 5.61 6.93 4.34
C LYS A 103 6.75 6.06 4.83
N LEU A 104 7.89 6.11 4.16
CA LEU A 104 9.10 5.42 4.57
C LEU A 104 9.53 5.86 5.97
N VAL A 105 9.81 4.89 6.84
CA VAL A 105 10.47 5.13 8.13
C VAL A 105 11.96 4.79 8.01
N LYS A 106 12.28 3.59 7.53
CA LYS A 106 13.65 3.19 7.22
C LYS A 106 13.69 1.95 6.32
N LYS A 107 14.71 1.86 5.49
CA LYS A 107 15.09 0.60 4.85
C LYS A 107 15.74 -0.34 5.86
N THR A 108 15.63 -1.64 5.63
CA THR A 108 16.35 -2.65 6.40
C THR A 108 17.16 -3.52 5.45
N ARG A 109 18.07 -4.35 5.99
CA ARG A 109 18.44 -5.57 5.27
C ARG A 109 17.17 -6.36 4.97
N LEU A 110 17.13 -7.04 3.83
CA LEU A 110 16.03 -7.94 3.53
C LEU A 110 15.96 -9.01 4.62
N MET A 111 14.78 -9.16 5.23
CA MET A 111 14.46 -10.30 6.09
C MET A 111 13.68 -11.29 5.22
N PRO A 112 14.34 -12.34 4.68
CA PRO A 112 13.71 -13.26 3.74
C PRO A 112 12.57 -14.03 4.39
N LEU A 113 11.67 -14.55 3.56
CA LEU A 113 10.58 -15.43 4.01
C LEU A 113 11.08 -16.78 4.58
N SER A 114 12.23 -17.25 4.11
CA SER A 114 12.85 -18.54 4.45
C SER A 114 13.93 -18.44 5.52
#